data_AF-A0A0C9ZLX9-F1
#
_entry.id   AF-A0A0C9ZLX9-F1
#
_cell.length_a   1.000
_cell.length_b   1.000
_cell.length_c   1.000
_cell.angle_alpha   90.00
_cell.angle_beta   90.00
_cell.angle_gamma   90.00
#
_symmetry.space_group_name_H-M   'P 1'
#
loop_
_entity.id
_entity.type
_entity.pdbx_description
1 polymer ?
#
loop_
_entity_poly.entity_id
_entity_poly.type
_entity_poly.pdbx_seq_one_letter_code
_entity_poly.pdbx_strand_id
1 'polypeptide(L)'
;HDEDADEAVDSPVSIKAHVELAHATHMYLFVNLSNLTVELGLEHLPTIVEEFLLQQQNPDDCHGLDEVPLSECPTYGNKIAVINSAAALFYVPSDISGISGMQCEYICSCHLWQNGPPQYDCVFVNTNPGLKGMRSLDVVCIIAFFFFFFSKHMLPMCSGALV
;
A
#
# COMPACT_ATOMS: atom_id res chain seq x y z
N HIS A 1 22.23 6.07 49.25
CA HIS A 1 21.71 4.70 49.13
C HIS A 1 20.47 4.86 48.30
N ASP A 2 20.72 4.96 47.00
CA ASP A 2 19.74 5.17 45.94
C ASP A 2 19.47 3.80 45.36
N GLU A 3 18.27 3.25 45.50
CA GLU A 3 17.78 2.13 44.70
C GLU A 3 16.25 2.18 44.66
N ASP A 4 15.69 3.13 43.89
CA ASP A 4 14.36 2.96 43.30
C ASP A 4 14.55 2.32 41.93
N ALA A 5 14.46 0.99 41.92
CA ALA A 5 14.42 0.20 40.70
C ALA A 5 13.02 0.35 40.07
N ASP A 6 12.86 1.35 39.21
CA ASP A 6 11.78 1.37 38.22
C ASP A 6 12.06 0.24 37.22
N GLU A 7 11.51 -0.94 37.52
CA GLU A 7 11.43 -2.05 36.59
C GLU A 7 10.48 -1.65 35.46
N ALA A 8 11.06 -1.09 34.40
CA ALA A 8 10.35 -0.79 33.16
C ALA A 8 9.78 -2.10 32.60
N VAL A 9 8.47 -2.24 32.75
CA VAL A 9 7.67 -3.29 32.14
C VAL A 9 7.87 -3.20 30.62
N ASP A 10 8.62 -4.16 30.08
CA ASP A 10 8.74 -4.41 28.65
C ASP A 10 7.34 -4.74 28.11
N SER A 11 6.70 -3.73 27.50
CA SER A 11 5.37 -3.88 26.92
C SER A 11 5.52 -4.18 25.43
N PRO A 12 5.08 -5.35 24.94
CA PRO A 12 5.31 -5.77 23.57
C PRO A 12 4.20 -5.23 22.67
N VAL A 13 4.41 -4.08 22.04
CA VAL A 13 3.66 -3.73 20.82
C VAL A 13 4.58 -3.05 19.81
N SER A 14 5.38 -3.87 19.14
CA SER A 14 6.16 -3.45 17.97
C SER A 14 5.27 -3.30 16.74
N ILE A 15 4.33 -2.36 16.75
CA ILE A 15 3.60 -1.92 15.55
C ILE A 15 3.99 -0.46 15.32
N LYS A 16 4.95 -0.22 14.41
CA LYS A 16 5.46 1.14 14.12
C LYS A 16 4.56 1.93 13.16
N ALA A 17 3.94 1.27 12.18
CA ALA A 17 2.91 1.80 11.29
C ALA A 17 2.39 0.68 10.37
N HIS A 18 1.14 0.77 9.90
CA HIS A 18 0.60 -0.10 8.85
C HIS A 18 -0.44 0.65 8.01
N VAL A 19 -0.67 0.19 6.77
CA VAL A 19 -1.68 0.73 5.87
C VAL A 19 -2.70 -0.35 5.57
N GLU A 20 -3.97 -0.03 5.74
CA GLU A 20 -5.09 -0.93 5.46
C GLU A 20 -5.98 -0.32 4.38
N LEU A 21 -6.43 -1.14 3.43
CA LEU A 21 -7.44 -0.69 2.48
C LEU A 21 -8.79 -0.51 3.18
N ALA A 22 -9.56 0.50 2.79
CA ALA A 22 -10.84 0.77 3.44
C ALA A 22 -11.81 -0.42 3.26
N HIS A 23 -12.12 -1.09 4.38
CA HIS A 23 -12.97 -2.29 4.40
C HIS A 23 -14.46 -1.90 4.47
N ALA A 24 -15.02 -1.42 3.36
CA ALA A 24 -16.46 -1.21 3.22
C ALA A 24 -17.01 -2.12 2.12
N THR A 25 -17.90 -3.04 2.51
CA THR A 25 -18.52 -4.08 1.65
C THR A 25 -19.30 -3.55 0.45
N HIS A 26 -19.42 -2.23 0.30
CA HIS A 26 -20.18 -1.52 -0.74
C HIS A 26 -19.34 -0.53 -1.56
N MET A 27 -18.02 -0.45 -1.34
CA MET A 27 -17.12 0.53 -2.02
C MET A 27 -16.13 -0.09 -3.01
N TYR A 28 -16.22 -1.39 -3.28
CA TYR A 28 -15.40 -2.03 -4.30
C TYR A 28 -16.06 -2.01 -5.68
N LEU A 29 -15.28 -1.62 -6.70
CA LEU A 29 -15.63 -1.89 -8.09
C LEU A 29 -14.78 -3.06 -8.59
N PHE A 30 -15.43 -4.16 -8.98
CA PHE A 30 -14.74 -5.29 -9.60
C PHE A 30 -14.59 -5.06 -11.10
N VAL A 31 -13.36 -4.81 -11.53
CA VAL A 31 -12.99 -4.60 -12.94
C VAL A 31 -12.09 -5.72 -13.43
N ASN A 32 -12.07 -5.92 -14.74
CA ASN A 32 -11.03 -6.71 -15.37
C ASN A 32 -9.70 -5.92 -15.35
N LEU A 33 -8.58 -6.61 -15.13
CA LEU A 33 -7.25 -5.98 -15.08
C LEU A 33 -6.94 -5.19 -16.36
N SER A 34 -7.31 -5.69 -17.54
CA SER A 34 -7.12 -4.97 -18.80
C SER A 34 -7.96 -3.70 -18.88
N ASN A 35 -9.17 -3.70 -18.32
CA ASN A 35 -10.00 -2.49 -18.26
C ASN A 35 -9.38 -1.46 -17.32
N LEU A 36 -8.89 -1.88 -16.15
CA LEU A 36 -8.22 -1.02 -15.19
C LEU A 36 -6.93 -0.40 -15.77
N THR A 37 -6.18 -1.19 -16.53
CA THR A 37 -4.98 -0.74 -17.27
C THR A 37 -5.31 0.43 -18.20
N VAL A 38 -6.40 0.30 -18.98
CA VAL A 38 -6.84 1.35 -19.91
C VAL A 38 -7.38 2.56 -19.16
N GLU A 39 -8.17 2.35 -18.10
CA GLU A 39 -8.76 3.42 -17.29
C GLU A 39 -7.70 4.27 -16.59
N LEU A 40 -6.64 3.64 -16.06
CA LEU A 40 -5.54 4.31 -15.38
C LEU A 40 -4.44 4.80 -16.34
N GLY A 41 -4.48 4.40 -17.62
CA GLY A 41 -3.40 4.66 -18.56
C GLY A 41 -2.07 3.96 -18.21
N LEU A 42 -2.15 2.82 -17.53
CA LEU A 42 -0.99 2.07 -17.02
C LEU A 42 -0.74 0.82 -17.87
N GLU A 43 -0.13 0.98 -19.05
CA GLU A 43 0.08 -0.12 -20.01
C GLU A 43 0.83 -1.32 -19.41
N HIS A 44 1.72 -1.07 -18.44
CA HIS A 44 2.54 -2.09 -17.79
C HIS A 44 1.89 -2.74 -16.56
N LEU A 45 0.67 -2.35 -16.18
CA LEU A 45 0.00 -2.85 -14.98
C LEU A 45 -0.11 -4.39 -14.96
N PRO A 46 -0.47 -5.09 -16.06
CA PRO A 46 -0.53 -6.55 -16.05
C PRO A 46 0.82 -7.20 -15.75
N THR A 47 1.89 -6.70 -16.37
CA THR A 47 3.26 -7.17 -16.15
C THR A 47 3.68 -6.97 -14.70
N ILE A 48 3.40 -5.79 -14.13
CA ILE A 48 3.72 -5.48 -12.72
C ILE A 48 2.96 -6.43 -11.78
N VAL A 49 1.68 -6.74 -12.06
CA VAL A 49 0.90 -7.69 -11.25
C VAL A 49 1.52 -9.09 -11.30
N GLU A 50 1.93 -9.53 -12.48
CA GLU A 50 2.54 -10.84 -12.70
C GLU A 50 3.92 -10.97 -12.02
N GLU A 51 4.77 -9.95 -12.17
CA GLU A 51 6.07 -9.85 -11.48
C GLU A 51 5.90 -9.83 -9.96
N PHE A 52 4.96 -9.03 -9.46
CA PHE A 52 4.65 -8.98 -8.04
C PHE A 52 4.18 -10.35 -7.52
N LEU A 53 3.33 -11.05 -8.27
CA LEU A 53 2.87 -12.40 -7.91
C LEU A 53 4.01 -13.42 -7.86
N LEU A 54 4.98 -13.31 -8.77
CA LEU A 54 6.18 -14.14 -8.77
C LEU A 54 7.01 -13.89 -7.50
N GLN A 55 7.22 -12.63 -7.11
CA GLN A 55 7.91 -12.26 -5.87
C GLN A 55 7.18 -12.80 -4.62
N GLN A 56 5.85 -12.77 -4.60
CA GLN A 56 5.08 -13.31 -3.48
C GLN A 56 5.19 -14.83 -3.36
N GLN A 57 5.42 -15.56 -4.46
CA GLN A 57 5.61 -17.01 -4.43
C GLN A 57 7.01 -17.43 -3.99
N ASN A 58 8.03 -16.63 -4.30
CA ASN A 58 9.43 -16.91 -4.03
C ASN A 58 10.08 -15.75 -3.25
N PRO A 59 9.71 -15.52 -1.99
CA PRO A 59 10.18 -14.36 -1.22
C PRO A 59 11.69 -14.40 -0.91
N ASP A 60 12.29 -15.59 -0.91
CA ASP A 60 13.71 -15.81 -0.65
C ASP A 60 14.57 -15.85 -1.93
N ASP A 61 13.92 -15.72 -3.10
CA ASP A 61 14.61 -15.78 -4.38
C ASP A 61 15.24 -14.42 -4.71
N CYS A 62 16.58 -14.40 -4.66
CA CYS A 62 17.39 -13.20 -4.88
C CYS A 62 17.64 -12.92 -6.37
N HIS A 63 17.17 -13.77 -7.28
CA HIS A 63 17.33 -13.57 -8.70
C HIS A 63 16.56 -12.32 -9.16
N GLY A 64 17.21 -11.49 -9.98
CA GLY A 64 16.58 -10.29 -10.52
C GLY A 64 15.39 -10.66 -11.41
N LEU A 65 14.31 -9.88 -11.35
CA LEU A 65 13.11 -10.07 -12.20
C LEU A 65 13.44 -10.12 -13.70
N ASP A 66 14.58 -9.54 -14.11
CA ASP A 66 15.09 -9.57 -15.48
C ASP A 66 15.55 -10.97 -15.96
N GLU A 67 15.78 -11.93 -15.05
CA GLU A 67 16.25 -13.29 -15.39
C GLU A 67 15.11 -14.30 -15.59
N VAL A 68 13.89 -13.99 -15.13
CA VAL A 68 12.74 -14.89 -15.24
C VAL A 68 11.99 -14.59 -16.53
N PRO A 69 11.88 -15.53 -17.48
CA PRO A 69 11.10 -15.33 -18.70
C PRO A 69 9.64 -15.01 -18.33
N LEU A 70 9.03 -13.99 -18.95
CA LEU A 70 7.60 -13.66 -18.79
C LEU A 70 6.65 -14.86 -18.99
N SER A 71 7.10 -15.91 -19.71
CA SER A 71 6.36 -17.16 -19.88
C SER A 71 6.21 -18.01 -18.61
N GLU A 72 7.03 -17.77 -17.58
CA GLU A 72 6.98 -18.45 -16.29
C GLU A 72 6.15 -17.68 -15.25
N CYS A 73 5.72 -16.46 -15.58
CA CYS A 73 4.90 -15.65 -14.70
C CYS A 73 3.47 -16.22 -14.57
N PRO A 74 2.89 -16.23 -13.35
CA PRO A 74 1.53 -16.69 -13.15
C PRO A 74 0.55 -15.69 -13.78
N THR A 75 -0.21 -16.11 -14.80
CA THR A 75 -1.22 -15.24 -15.42
C THR A 75 -2.35 -14.92 -14.44
N TYR A 76 -2.56 -13.63 -14.15
CA TYR A 76 -3.67 -13.18 -13.34
C TYR A 76 -4.92 -12.88 -14.20
N GLY A 77 -5.78 -13.89 -14.38
CA GLY A 77 -7.00 -13.78 -15.20
C GLY A 77 -8.26 -13.31 -14.45
N ASN A 78 -8.16 -12.98 -13.17
CA ASN A 78 -9.31 -12.71 -12.30
C ASN A 78 -9.67 -11.22 -12.25
N LYS A 79 -10.82 -10.90 -11.64
CA LYS A 79 -11.24 -9.51 -11.41
C LYS A 79 -10.45 -8.89 -10.27
N ILE A 80 -10.09 -7.63 -10.43
CA ILE A 80 -9.45 -6.79 -9.42
C ILE A 80 -10.51 -5.91 -8.79
N ALA A 81 -10.44 -5.73 -7.47
CA ALA A 81 -11.29 -4.81 -6.74
C ALA A 81 -10.58 -3.46 -6.58
N VAL A 82 -11.18 -2.38 -7.06
CA VAL A 82 -10.71 -1.01 -6.87
C VAL A 82 -11.42 -0.40 -5.67
N ILE A 83 -10.67 0.30 -4.81
CA ILE A 83 -11.18 1.01 -3.63
C ILE A 83 -10.73 2.47 -3.72
N ASN A 84 -11.56 3.38 -3.20
CA ASN A 84 -11.30 4.82 -3.27
C ASN A 84 -10.46 5.37 -2.11
N SER A 85 -10.07 4.55 -1.14
CA SER A 85 -9.26 5.01 -0.01
C SER A 85 -8.55 3.89 0.73
N ALA A 86 -7.50 4.28 1.44
CA ALA A 86 -6.78 3.48 2.42
C ALA A 86 -6.65 4.27 3.74
N ALA A 87 -6.52 3.57 4.85
CA ALA A 87 -6.22 4.13 6.15
C ALA A 87 -4.76 3.84 6.51
N ALA A 88 -4.00 4.87 6.87
CA ALA A 88 -2.67 4.76 7.42
C ALA A 88 -2.77 4.89 8.95
N LEU A 89 -2.41 3.82 9.66
CA LEU A 89 -2.41 3.78 11.12
C LEU A 89 -0.98 3.84 11.61
N PHE A 90 -0.68 4.82 12.47
CA PHE A 90 0.66 5.03 12.99
C PHE A 90 0.64 5.56 14.42
N TYR A 91 1.67 5.20 15.19
CA TYR A 91 1.80 5.65 16.56
C TYR A 91 2.44 7.04 16.60
N VAL A 92 1.82 7.97 17.32
CA VAL A 92 2.34 9.32 17.56
C VAL A 92 2.55 9.50 19.06
N PRO A 93 3.78 9.28 19.56
CA PRO A 93 4.07 9.34 21.00
C PRO A 93 3.80 10.72 21.62
N SER A 94 3.80 11.78 20.80
CA SER A 94 3.74 13.18 21.23
C SER A 94 2.34 13.78 21.23
N ASP A 95 1.33 13.07 20.73
CA ASP A 95 -0.02 13.63 20.62
C ASP A 95 -0.95 13.09 21.72
N ILE A 96 -1.71 13.99 22.36
CA ILE A 96 -2.52 13.73 23.56
C ILE A 96 -3.85 13.04 23.23
N SER A 97 -3.95 12.46 22.03
CA SER A 97 -5.15 11.86 21.47
C SER A 97 -5.36 10.42 21.98
N GLY A 98 -5.98 10.30 23.15
CA GLY A 98 -6.58 9.05 23.66
C GLY A 98 -5.62 7.95 24.15
N ILE A 99 -6.19 6.95 24.85
CA ILE A 99 -5.56 5.97 25.78
C ILE A 99 -4.41 5.10 25.17
N SER A 100 -4.08 5.23 23.87
CA SER A 100 -3.04 4.41 23.22
C SER A 100 -2.10 5.13 22.25
N GLY A 101 -2.20 6.45 22.04
CA GLY A 101 -1.29 7.21 21.16
C GLY A 101 -1.28 6.79 19.67
N MET A 102 -2.29 6.04 19.22
CA MET A 102 -2.45 5.63 17.82
C MET A 102 -3.25 6.67 17.04
N GLN A 103 -2.75 7.05 15.87
CA GLN A 103 -3.39 7.93 14.90
C GLN A 103 -3.81 7.18 13.65
N CYS A 104 -4.83 7.70 12.97
CA CYS A 104 -5.35 7.17 11.72
C CYS A 104 -5.59 8.31 10.73
N GLU A 105 -4.92 8.25 9.58
CA GLU A 105 -5.12 9.17 8.46
C GLU A 105 -5.71 8.42 7.27
N TYR A 106 -6.67 9.03 6.58
CA TYR A 106 -7.24 8.45 5.37
C TYR A 106 -6.60 9.06 4.13
N ILE A 107 -6.11 8.19 3.24
CA ILE A 107 -5.59 8.54 1.92
C ILE A 107 -6.68 8.24 0.91
N CYS A 108 -7.08 9.23 0.14
CA CYS A 108 -8.17 9.15 -0.83
C CYS A 108 -7.64 9.09 -2.27
N SER A 109 -8.34 8.29 -3.08
CA SER A 109 -8.14 8.11 -4.51
C SER A 109 -9.50 7.96 -5.20
N CYS A 110 -10.27 9.04 -5.22
CA CYS A 110 -11.61 9.08 -5.77
C CYS A 110 -11.59 9.59 -7.21
N HIS A 111 -11.82 8.73 -8.20
CA HIS A 111 -11.91 9.14 -9.61
C HIS A 111 -13.10 10.09 -9.90
N LEU A 112 -14.16 10.02 -9.09
CA LEU A 112 -15.35 10.86 -9.19
C LEU A 112 -15.76 11.35 -7.79
N TRP A 113 -15.25 12.51 -7.39
CA TRP A 113 -15.59 13.09 -6.09
C TRP A 113 -16.72 14.12 -6.23
N GLN A 114 -17.86 13.86 -5.59
CA GLN A 114 -19.04 14.76 -5.57
C GLN A 114 -19.52 15.21 -6.97
N ASN A 115 -19.46 14.32 -7.98
CA ASN A 115 -19.72 14.63 -9.40
C ASN A 115 -18.81 15.72 -9.99
N GLY A 116 -17.68 15.98 -9.34
CA GLY A 116 -16.65 16.93 -9.75
C GLY A 116 -15.38 16.23 -10.25
N PRO A 117 -14.26 16.95 -10.31
CA PRO A 117 -12.98 16.38 -10.71
C PRO A 117 -12.54 15.27 -9.74
N PRO A 118 -11.61 14.40 -10.17
CA PRO A 118 -10.99 13.43 -9.29
C PRO A 118 -10.33 14.08 -8.07
N GLN A 119 -10.35 13.38 -6.94
CA GLN A 119 -9.61 13.73 -5.74
C GLN A 119 -8.55 12.65 -5.49
N TYR A 120 -7.29 13.05 -5.57
CA TYR A 120 -6.13 12.21 -5.32
C TYR A 120 -5.29 12.84 -4.22
N ASP A 121 -4.99 12.07 -3.19
CA ASP A 121 -4.12 12.51 -2.11
C ASP A 121 -2.65 12.20 -2.43
N CYS A 122 -1.75 13.06 -1.97
CA CYS A 122 -0.32 12.88 -2.09
C CYS A 122 0.25 12.24 -0.83
N VAL A 123 1.17 11.30 -1.01
CA VAL A 123 1.87 10.61 0.09
C VAL A 123 3.37 10.69 -0.12
N PHE A 124 4.13 10.59 0.97
CA PHE A 124 5.57 10.39 0.89
C PHE A 124 5.90 8.91 0.75
N VAL A 125 6.68 8.55 -0.27
CA VAL A 125 7.15 7.18 -0.50
C VAL A 125 8.67 7.14 -0.37
N ASN A 126 9.19 6.14 0.34
CA ASN A 126 10.63 5.94 0.41
C ASN A 126 11.15 5.27 -0.86
N THR A 127 11.82 6.05 -1.71
CA THR A 127 12.37 5.59 -2.99
C THR A 127 13.87 5.31 -2.92
N ASN A 128 14.56 5.81 -1.89
CA ASN A 128 15.99 5.57 -1.69
C ASN A 128 16.33 5.31 -0.22
N PRO A 129 16.31 4.05 0.23
CA PRO A 129 16.57 3.70 1.63
C PRO A 129 18.01 3.99 2.07
N GLY A 130 18.94 4.29 1.16
CA GLY A 130 20.31 4.70 1.49
C GLY A 130 20.43 6.15 1.98
N LEU A 131 19.41 6.97 1.75
CA LEU A 131 19.37 8.36 2.20
C LEU A 131 18.65 8.49 3.55
N LYS A 132 18.97 9.54 4.30
CA LYS A 132 18.37 9.79 5.62
C LYS A 132 17.28 10.85 5.55
N GLY A 133 16.24 10.65 6.35
CA GLY A 133 15.15 11.61 6.55
C GLY A 133 14.39 11.89 5.26
N MET A 134 13.93 13.14 5.07
CA MET A 134 13.13 13.51 3.90
C MET A 134 13.85 13.35 2.55
N ARG A 135 15.19 13.20 2.54
CA ARG A 135 15.95 13.00 1.30
C ARG A 135 15.75 11.62 0.68
N SER A 136 15.24 10.65 1.45
CA SER A 136 14.87 9.33 0.93
C SER A 136 13.44 9.29 0.38
N LEU A 137 12.69 10.38 0.48
CA LEU A 137 11.26 10.40 0.22
C LEU A 137 10.96 11.20 -1.05
N ASP A 138 10.14 10.61 -1.91
CA ASP A 138 9.48 11.32 -3.01
C ASP A 138 8.01 11.55 -2.68
N VAL A 139 7.43 12.59 -3.29
CA VAL A 139 6.00 12.86 -3.22
C VAL A 139 5.32 12.16 -4.38
N VAL A 140 4.37 11.29 -4.06
CA VAL A 140 3.60 10.50 -5.02
C VAL A 140 2.12 10.81 -4.84
N CYS A 141 1.46 11.19 -5.92
CA CYS A 141 0.01 11.35 -5.98
C CYS A 141 -0.64 9.98 -6.21
N ILE A 142 -1.46 9.51 -5.27
CA ILE A 142 -2.09 8.19 -5.37
C ILE A 142 -3.29 8.26 -6.31
N ILE A 143 -3.23 7.52 -7.41
CA ILE A 143 -4.24 7.53 -8.47
C ILE A 143 -5.20 6.34 -8.40
N ALA A 144 -4.82 5.25 -7.71
CA ALA A 144 -5.68 4.11 -7.47
C ALA A 144 -5.25 3.28 -6.26
N PHE A 145 -6.22 2.76 -5.51
CA PHE A 145 -6.02 1.61 -4.62
C PHE A 145 -6.77 0.41 -5.17
N PHE A 146 -6.15 -0.76 -5.13
CA PHE A 146 -6.81 -1.98 -5.57
C PHE A 146 -6.25 -3.20 -4.86
N PHE A 147 -7.03 -4.28 -4.87
CA PHE A 147 -6.57 -5.56 -4.36
C PHE A 147 -7.12 -6.72 -5.18
N PHE A 148 -6.49 -7.86 -5.01
CA PHE A 148 -6.95 -9.10 -5.58
C PHE A 148 -6.62 -10.29 -4.69
N PHE A 149 -7.27 -11.42 -4.97
CA PHE A 149 -6.97 -12.68 -4.31
C PHE A 149 -6.04 -13.55 -5.16
N PHE A 150 -4.96 -14.01 -4.54
CA PHE A 150 -4.08 -15.02 -5.09
C PHE A 150 -3.83 -16.11 -4.05
N SER A 151 -4.04 -17.38 -4.41
CA SER A 151 -3.87 -18.53 -3.49
C SER A 151 -4.55 -18.35 -2.12
N LYS A 152 -5.73 -17.72 -2.09
CA LYS A 152 -6.54 -17.36 -0.89
C LYS A 152 -6.01 -16.21 -0.02
N HIS A 153 -4.92 -15.56 -0.43
CA HIS A 153 -4.39 -14.35 0.21
C HIS A 153 -4.90 -13.11 -0.52
N MET A 154 -5.32 -12.10 0.24
CA MET A 154 -5.61 -10.78 -0.30
C MET A 154 -4.29 -10.02 -0.47
N LEU A 155 -4.02 -9.55 -1.67
CA LEU A 155 -2.84 -8.78 -2.01
C LEU A 155 -3.25 -7.33 -2.32
N PRO A 156 -2.97 -6.38 -1.42
CA PRO A 156 -3.25 -4.97 -1.65
C PRO A 156 -2.15 -4.34 -2.51
N MET A 157 -2.54 -3.44 -3.40
CA MET A 157 -1.65 -2.60 -4.20
C MET A 157 -2.20 -1.18 -4.31
N CYS A 158 -1.31 -0.25 -4.61
CA CYS A 158 -1.66 1.09 -5.01
C CYS A 158 -0.83 1.50 -6.22
N SER A 159 -1.37 2.43 -7.01
CA SER A 159 -0.63 3.09 -8.07
C SER A 159 -0.57 4.57 -7.78
N GLY A 160 0.58 5.18 -8.07
CA GLY A 160 0.78 6.60 -7.90
C GLY A 160 1.71 7.18 -8.94
N ALA A 161 1.58 8.48 -9.16
CA ALA A 161 2.41 9.26 -10.07
C ALA A 161 3.31 10.21 -9.27
N LEU A 162 4.59 10.30 -9.66
CA LEU A 162 5.50 11.31 -9.11
C LEU A 162 4.98 12.72 -9.43
N VAL A 163 5.06 13.61 -8.44
CA VAL A 163 4.61 15.02 -8.53
C VAL A 163 5.73 15.93 -9.04
#